data_AF-A0A4V2S0W8-F1
#
_entry.id   AF-A0A4V2S0W8-F1
#
_cell.length_a   1.000
_cell.length_b   1.000
_cell.length_c   1.000
_cell.angle_alpha   90.00
_cell.angle_beta   90.00
_cell.angle_gamma   90.00
#
_symmetry.space_group_name_H-M   'P 1'
#
loop_
_entity.id
_entity.type
_entity.pdbx_description
1 polymer ?
#
loop_
_entity_poly.entity_id
_entity_poly.type
_entity_poly.pdbx_seq_one_letter_code
_entity_poly.pdbx_strand_id
1 'polypeptide(L)'
;MTLLKPDHRRLDAGRLIMVPAATMMLVVDAIVLTQSNGNGLAGTLRWIGTALVAAFYAVIIWAYLRRGPARATSPSLTAHVAAITATLIPFAFPLLNSATVTTGRMLVANVLLVTGTSWAVWSLLSLGRNLSVLAQAREVVEHGPYRWVRHPLYTGEIVSSLGLAITAGTTTAFAVWITLVALQVYRARSEEHVLLGALPTYAAYRTRTAALLPGVF
;
A
#
# COMPACT_ATOMS: atom_id res chain seq x y z
N MET A 1 7.32 15.42 23.78
CA MET A 1 7.43 15.39 22.31
C MET A 1 6.24 16.14 21.76
N THR A 2 6.46 17.37 21.28
CA THR A 2 5.39 18.34 21.00
C THR A 2 4.77 18.03 19.64
N LEU A 3 3.55 17.49 19.63
CA LEU A 3 2.75 17.33 18.41
C LEU A 3 2.42 18.73 17.87
N LEU A 4 2.85 19.02 16.64
CA LEU A 4 2.59 20.31 15.98
C LEU A 4 1.08 20.50 15.78
N LYS A 5 0.54 21.64 16.22
CA LYS A 5 -0.86 22.03 16.02
C LYS A 5 -1.12 22.28 14.52
N PRO A 6 -2.22 21.80 13.93
CA PRO A 6 -2.45 21.92 12.49
C PRO A 6 -2.67 23.38 12.06
N ASP A 7 -1.92 23.83 11.07
CA ASP A 7 -2.06 25.13 10.42
C ASP A 7 -3.03 25.00 9.22
N HIS A 8 -4.20 25.62 9.32
CA HIS A 8 -5.31 25.48 8.36
C HIS A 8 -5.05 26.10 6.97
N ARG A 9 -3.91 26.77 6.77
CA ARG A 9 -3.55 27.45 5.51
C ARG A 9 -2.52 26.71 4.66
N ARG A 10 -2.00 25.56 5.11
CA ARG A 10 -1.00 24.82 4.34
C ARG A 10 -1.67 23.91 3.31
N LEU A 11 -1.32 24.11 2.04
CA LEU A 11 -1.61 23.16 0.97
C LEU A 11 -1.20 21.76 1.43
N ASP A 12 -2.09 20.78 1.29
CA ASP A 12 -1.79 19.38 1.62
C ASP A 12 -0.72 18.88 0.64
N ALA A 13 0.55 18.94 1.05
CA ALA A 13 1.68 18.50 0.25
C ALA A 13 1.52 17.05 -0.21
N GLY A 14 0.88 16.21 0.60
CA GLY A 14 0.55 14.85 0.21
C GLY A 14 -0.43 14.80 -0.96
N ARG A 15 -1.44 15.68 -0.99
CA ARG A 15 -2.36 15.82 -2.14
C ARG A 15 -1.62 16.29 -3.40
N LEU A 16 -0.74 17.27 -3.28
CA LEU A 16 0.01 17.83 -4.42
C LEU A 16 0.97 16.81 -5.06
N ILE A 17 1.48 15.84 -4.29
CA ILE A 17 2.41 14.83 -4.79
C ILE A 17 1.65 13.57 -5.23
N MET A 18 0.76 13.04 -4.37
CA MET A 18 0.14 11.74 -4.61
C MET A 18 -0.90 11.77 -5.72
N VAL A 19 -1.66 12.86 -5.89
CA VAL A 19 -2.68 12.92 -6.93
C VAL A 19 -2.04 12.88 -8.32
N PRO A 20 -1.05 13.72 -8.67
CA PRO A 20 -0.37 13.61 -9.97
C PRO A 20 0.34 12.26 -10.17
N ALA A 21 1.06 11.77 -9.16
CA ALA A 21 1.79 10.50 -9.26
C ALA A 21 0.83 9.31 -9.50
N ALA A 22 -0.24 9.19 -8.71
CA ALA A 22 -1.24 8.14 -8.89
C ALA A 22 -2.01 8.30 -10.22
N THR A 23 -2.26 9.54 -10.67
CA THR A 23 -2.89 9.79 -11.98
C THR A 23 -2.00 9.31 -13.12
N MET A 24 -0.70 9.59 -13.06
CA MET A 24 0.26 9.09 -14.05
C MET A 24 0.24 7.57 -14.12
N MET A 25 0.28 6.89 -12.97
CA MET A 25 0.23 5.42 -12.94
C MET A 25 -1.10 4.87 -13.46
N LEU A 26 -2.23 5.48 -13.07
CA LEU A 26 -3.55 5.11 -13.59
C LEU A 26 -3.64 5.22 -15.12
N VAL A 27 -3.06 6.27 -15.71
CA VAL A 27 -3.01 6.43 -17.17
C VAL A 27 -2.16 5.33 -17.81
N VAL A 28 -1.00 5.02 -17.24
CA VAL A 28 -0.15 3.91 -17.73
C VAL A 28 -0.92 2.59 -17.69
N ASP A 29 -1.57 2.26 -16.58
CA ASP A 29 -2.34 1.02 -16.44
C ASP A 29 -3.56 0.97 -17.39
N ALA A 30 -4.24 2.10 -17.61
CA ALA A 30 -5.33 2.19 -18.58
C ALA A 30 -4.85 1.93 -20.01
N ILE A 31 -3.69 2.45 -20.38
CA ILE A 31 -3.06 2.17 -21.68
C ILE A 31 -2.73 0.67 -21.78
N VAL A 32 -2.11 0.09 -20.75
CA VAL A 32 -1.78 -1.35 -20.73
C VAL A 32 -3.05 -2.21 -20.88
N LEU A 33 -4.15 -1.85 -20.21
CA LEU A 33 -5.41 -2.58 -20.32
C LEU A 33 -5.95 -2.61 -21.76
N THR A 34 -5.90 -1.48 -22.47
CA THR A 34 -6.36 -1.39 -23.87
C THR A 34 -5.50 -2.18 -24.86
N GLN A 35 -4.22 -2.38 -24.53
CA GLN A 35 -3.29 -3.15 -25.35
C GLN A 35 -3.27 -4.64 -25.00
N SER A 36 -3.77 -5.01 -23.82
CA SER A 36 -3.72 -6.37 -23.32
C SER A 36 -4.85 -7.25 -23.89
N ASN A 37 -4.50 -8.16 -24.79
CA ASN A 37 -5.41 -9.20 -25.28
C ASN A 37 -5.34 -10.42 -24.35
N GLY A 38 -6.29 -10.51 -23.42
CA GLY A 38 -6.34 -11.56 -22.40
C GLY A 38 -6.83 -12.91 -22.94
N ASN A 39 -5.95 -13.66 -23.59
CA ASN A 39 -6.25 -15.04 -24.01
C ASN A 39 -5.61 -16.05 -23.03
N GLY A 40 -6.40 -17.03 -22.60
CA GLY A 40 -5.97 -18.06 -21.64
C GLY A 40 -5.83 -17.56 -20.20
N LEU A 41 -5.72 -18.50 -19.24
CA LEU A 41 -5.73 -18.21 -17.80
C LEU A 41 -4.69 -17.18 -17.37
N ALA A 42 -3.44 -17.31 -17.83
CA ALA A 42 -2.37 -16.38 -17.49
C ALA A 42 -2.62 -14.96 -18.05
N GLY A 43 -3.18 -14.86 -19.26
CA GLY A 43 -3.55 -13.59 -19.87
C GLY A 43 -4.68 -12.90 -19.09
N THR A 44 -5.72 -13.66 -18.73
CA THR A 44 -6.84 -13.17 -17.93
C THR A 44 -6.39 -12.70 -16.54
N LEU A 45 -5.56 -13.47 -15.84
CA LEU A 45 -5.06 -13.09 -14.52
C LEU A 45 -4.21 -11.81 -14.57
N ARG A 46 -3.37 -11.66 -15.59
CA ARG A 46 -2.59 -10.44 -15.80
C ARG A 46 -3.51 -9.23 -16.04
N TRP A 47 -4.53 -9.39 -16.90
CA TRP A 47 -5.50 -8.34 -17.18
C TRP A 47 -6.24 -7.91 -15.89
N ILE A 48 -6.74 -8.88 -15.12
CA ILE A 48 -7.39 -8.62 -13.83
C ILE A 48 -6.42 -7.92 -12.87
N GLY A 49 -5.16 -8.36 -12.81
CA GLY A 49 -4.11 -7.72 -12.03
C GLY A 49 -3.93 -6.25 -12.39
N THR A 50 -3.78 -5.93 -13.68
CA THR A 50 -3.67 -4.54 -14.15
C THR A 50 -4.94 -3.73 -13.82
N ALA A 51 -6.13 -4.30 -13.99
CA ALA A 51 -7.39 -3.63 -13.65
C ALA A 51 -7.48 -3.31 -12.15
N LEU A 52 -7.01 -4.22 -11.29
CA LEU A 52 -6.97 -4.00 -9.85
C LEU A 52 -5.94 -2.94 -9.44
N VAL A 53 -4.78 -2.88 -10.11
CA VAL A 53 -3.78 -1.83 -9.87
C VAL A 53 -4.31 -0.45 -10.33
N ALA A 54 -4.99 -0.39 -11.48
CA ALA A 54 -5.70 0.81 -11.90
C ALA A 54 -6.75 1.23 -10.85
N ALA A 55 -7.56 0.29 -10.35
CA ALA A 55 -8.52 0.56 -9.29
C ALA A 55 -7.84 1.05 -8.00
N PHE A 56 -6.69 0.48 -7.62
CA PHE A 56 -5.88 0.91 -6.48
C PHE A 56 -5.51 2.40 -6.60
N TYR A 57 -4.95 2.82 -7.75
CA TYR A 57 -4.61 4.23 -7.98
C TYR A 57 -5.83 5.14 -8.05
N ALA A 58 -6.93 4.69 -8.66
CA ALA A 58 -8.18 5.45 -8.69
C ALA A 58 -8.74 5.72 -7.28
N VAL A 59 -8.68 4.72 -6.38
CA VAL A 59 -9.09 4.88 -4.98
C VAL A 59 -8.14 5.80 -4.22
N ILE A 60 -6.82 5.75 -4.47
CA ILE A 60 -5.86 6.71 -3.90
C ILE A 60 -6.22 8.14 -4.30
N ILE A 61 -6.46 8.39 -5.60
CA ILE A 61 -6.83 9.71 -6.11
C ILE A 61 -8.11 10.18 -5.43
N TRP A 62 -9.16 9.35 -5.42
CA TRP A 62 -10.42 9.67 -4.77
C TRP A 62 -10.25 9.99 -3.28
N ALA A 63 -9.48 9.19 -2.55
CA ALA A 63 -9.21 9.39 -1.13
C ALA A 63 -8.47 10.71 -0.86
N TYR A 64 -7.40 10.99 -1.63
CA TYR A 64 -6.60 12.20 -1.45
C TYR A 64 -7.35 13.48 -1.85
N LEU A 65 -8.24 13.41 -2.84
CA LEU A 65 -9.11 14.55 -3.20
C LEU A 65 -10.16 14.84 -2.12
N ARG A 66 -10.63 13.81 -1.40
CA ARG A 66 -11.70 13.94 -0.38
C ARG A 66 -11.22 13.97 1.07
N ARG A 67 -9.93 13.72 1.34
CA ARG A 67 -9.42 13.70 2.72
C ARG A 67 -9.41 15.08 3.37
N GLY A 68 -9.74 15.09 4.66
CA GLY A 68 -9.61 16.24 5.54
C GLY A 68 -8.20 16.35 6.15
N PRO A 69 -7.96 17.42 6.93
CA PRO A 69 -6.69 17.63 7.62
C PRO A 69 -6.41 16.50 8.64
N ALA A 70 -5.14 16.18 8.82
CA ALA A 70 -4.71 15.25 9.86
C ALA A 70 -4.78 15.91 11.26
N ARG A 71 -5.16 15.13 12.27
CA ARG A 71 -5.13 15.54 13.69
C ARG A 71 -3.70 15.54 14.25
N ALA A 72 -2.87 14.61 13.79
CA ALA A 72 -1.45 14.55 14.11
C ALA A 72 -0.65 13.98 12.94
N THR A 73 0.62 14.36 12.84
CA THR A 73 1.58 13.81 11.86
C THR A 73 2.86 13.47 12.60
N SER A 74 3.50 12.37 12.24
CA SER A 74 4.83 12.03 12.77
C SER A 74 5.84 13.14 12.46
N PRO A 75 6.65 13.60 13.41
CA PRO A 75 7.79 14.46 13.11
C PRO A 75 9.01 13.67 12.62
N SER A 76 8.96 12.33 12.66
CA SER A 76 10.12 11.48 12.39
C SER A 76 10.48 11.46 10.91
N LEU A 77 11.67 12.01 10.58
CA LEU A 77 12.22 11.96 9.23
C LEU A 77 12.43 10.52 8.75
N THR A 78 12.91 9.63 9.61
CA THR A 78 13.13 8.23 9.25
C THR A 78 11.82 7.51 8.93
N ALA A 79 10.72 7.84 9.63
CA ALA A 79 9.39 7.34 9.29
C ALA A 79 8.91 7.84 7.92
N HIS A 80 9.18 9.10 7.59
CA HIS A 80 8.85 9.66 6.27
C HIS A 80 9.67 9.04 5.14
N VAL A 81 10.99 8.90 5.33
CA VAL A 81 11.88 8.25 4.35
C VAL A 81 11.44 6.81 4.15
N ALA A 82 11.23 6.04 5.22
CA ALA A 82 10.77 4.66 5.13
C ALA A 82 9.43 4.55 4.38
N ALA A 83 8.50 5.47 4.61
CA ALA A 83 7.21 5.50 3.91
C ALA A 83 7.36 5.75 2.41
N ILE A 84 8.17 6.73 2.03
CA ILE A 84 8.43 7.06 0.63
C ILE A 84 9.17 5.90 -0.05
N THR A 85 10.23 5.38 0.57
CA THR A 85 11.00 4.25 0.04
C THR A 85 10.12 3.02 -0.17
N ALA A 86 9.32 2.63 0.83
CA ALA A 86 8.40 1.49 0.71
C ALA A 86 7.38 1.68 -0.43
N THR A 87 6.88 2.91 -0.61
CA THR A 87 5.94 3.25 -1.70
C THR A 87 6.59 3.13 -3.09
N LEU A 88 7.90 3.37 -3.18
CA LEU A 88 8.63 3.34 -4.45
C LEU A 88 9.20 1.95 -4.82
N ILE A 89 9.44 1.08 -3.85
CA ILE A 89 10.04 -0.25 -4.09
C ILE A 89 9.29 -1.08 -5.17
N PRO A 90 7.96 -1.13 -5.22
CA PRO A 90 7.26 -1.94 -6.23
C PRO A 90 7.67 -1.61 -7.68
N PHE A 91 8.06 -0.37 -7.96
CA PHE A 91 8.50 0.08 -9.30
C PHE A 91 9.92 -0.37 -9.65
N ALA A 92 10.70 -0.85 -8.68
CA ALA A 92 12.04 -1.39 -8.94
C ALA A 92 11.99 -2.83 -9.48
N PHE A 93 10.97 -3.62 -9.15
CA PHE A 93 10.91 -5.04 -9.55
C PHE A 93 11.01 -5.28 -11.07
N PRO A 94 10.33 -4.51 -11.95
CA PRO A 94 10.49 -4.68 -13.39
C PRO A 94 11.95 -4.50 -13.88
N LEU A 95 12.74 -3.66 -13.19
CA LEU A 95 14.14 -3.39 -13.51
C LEU A 95 15.08 -4.52 -13.06
N LEU A 96 14.61 -5.38 -12.14
CA LEU A 96 15.37 -6.51 -11.58
C LEU A 96 15.06 -7.84 -12.28
N ASN A 97 14.27 -7.80 -13.36
CA ASN A 97 13.87 -8.97 -14.12
C ASN A 97 15.06 -9.53 -14.92
N SER A 98 15.37 -10.82 -14.78
CA SER A 98 16.59 -11.40 -15.37
C SER A 98 16.42 -12.47 -16.43
N ALA A 99 15.26 -13.12 -16.60
CA ALA A 99 14.96 -14.02 -17.73
C ALA A 99 13.62 -14.75 -17.49
N THR A 100 13.16 -15.48 -18.50
CA THR A 100 11.91 -16.24 -18.57
C THR A 100 11.66 -17.13 -17.35
N VAL A 101 10.70 -16.71 -16.53
CA VAL A 101 10.15 -17.50 -15.43
C VAL A 101 9.23 -18.59 -16.00
N THR A 102 9.25 -19.79 -15.41
CA THR A 102 8.40 -20.90 -15.87
C THR A 102 6.91 -20.54 -15.76
N THR A 103 6.07 -21.11 -16.63
CA THR A 103 4.61 -20.86 -16.64
C THR A 103 3.98 -21.09 -15.27
N GLY A 104 4.40 -22.13 -14.54
CA GLY A 104 3.90 -22.42 -13.19
C GLY A 104 4.25 -21.33 -12.18
N ARG A 105 5.49 -20.84 -12.18
CA ARG A 105 5.91 -19.73 -11.31
C ARG A 105 5.20 -18.42 -11.66
N MET A 106 5.00 -18.15 -12.96
CA MET A 106 4.22 -17.00 -13.43
C MET A 106 2.76 -17.06 -12.98
N LEU A 107 2.15 -18.25 -12.97
CA LEU A 107 0.79 -18.43 -12.45
C LEU A 107 0.71 -18.10 -10.95
N VAL A 108 1.64 -18.64 -10.16
CA VAL A 108 1.72 -18.33 -8.72
C VAL A 108 1.93 -16.84 -8.48
N ALA A 109 2.85 -16.21 -9.23
CA ALA A 109 3.11 -14.78 -9.13
C ALA A 109 1.86 -13.94 -9.43
N ASN A 110 1.13 -14.27 -10.50
CA ASN A 110 -0.11 -13.58 -10.86
C ASN A 110 -1.21 -13.76 -9.82
N VAL A 111 -1.35 -14.96 -9.24
CA VAL A 111 -2.32 -15.20 -8.15
C VAL A 111 -1.99 -14.35 -6.93
N LEU A 112 -0.71 -14.30 -6.52
CA LEU A 112 -0.26 -13.45 -5.41
C LEU A 112 -0.50 -11.96 -5.69
N LEU A 113 -0.20 -11.51 -6.91
CA LEU A 113 -0.45 -10.13 -7.34
C LEU A 113 -1.95 -9.79 -7.25
N VAL A 114 -2.82 -10.62 -7.84
CA VAL A 114 -4.28 -10.39 -7.86
C VAL A 114 -4.86 -10.41 -6.44
N THR A 115 -4.50 -11.42 -5.63
CA THR A 115 -5.04 -11.56 -4.27
C THR A 115 -4.53 -10.47 -3.33
N GLY A 116 -3.23 -10.17 -3.36
CA GLY A 116 -2.62 -9.10 -2.57
C GLY A 116 -3.17 -7.73 -2.93
N THR A 117 -3.29 -7.42 -4.23
CA THR A 117 -3.84 -6.13 -4.68
C THR A 117 -5.34 -6.03 -4.39
N SER A 118 -6.12 -7.11 -4.52
CA SER A 118 -7.53 -7.11 -4.12
C SER A 118 -7.70 -6.77 -2.64
N TRP A 119 -6.87 -7.38 -1.78
CA TRP A 119 -6.84 -7.09 -0.35
C TRP A 119 -6.44 -5.63 -0.05
N ALA A 120 -5.45 -5.11 -0.79
CA ALA A 120 -5.02 -3.72 -0.69
C ALA A 120 -6.12 -2.74 -1.12
N VAL A 121 -6.80 -3.00 -2.24
CA VAL A 121 -7.94 -2.19 -2.73
C VAL A 121 -9.07 -2.17 -1.71
N TRP A 122 -9.43 -3.32 -1.14
CA TRP A 122 -10.45 -3.37 -0.07
C TRP A 122 -10.04 -2.56 1.16
N SER A 123 -8.76 -2.61 1.53
CA SER A 123 -8.20 -1.83 2.63
C SER A 123 -8.27 -0.33 2.33
N LEU A 124 -7.91 0.09 1.12
CA LEU A 124 -8.02 1.48 0.68
C LEU A 124 -9.46 1.98 0.69
N LEU A 125 -10.41 1.18 0.18
CA LEU A 125 -11.83 1.53 0.19
C LEU A 125 -12.35 1.71 1.62
N SER A 126 -11.89 0.87 2.56
CA SER A 126 -12.29 0.94 3.97
C SER A 126 -11.65 2.13 4.70
N LEU A 127 -10.39 2.48 4.40
CA LEU A 127 -9.77 3.71 4.89
C LEU A 127 -10.46 4.96 4.34
N GLY A 128 -10.72 4.94 3.03
CA GLY A 128 -11.18 6.05 2.24
C GLY A 128 -10.45 7.35 2.54
N ARG A 129 -11.20 8.35 3.03
CA ARG A 129 -10.68 9.70 3.33
C ARG A 129 -9.65 9.74 4.47
N ASN A 130 -9.42 8.63 5.17
CA ASN A 130 -8.42 8.52 6.24
C ASN A 130 -7.02 8.15 5.73
N LEU A 131 -6.88 7.81 4.44
CA LEU A 131 -5.63 7.38 3.83
C LEU A 131 -4.49 8.42 3.96
N SER A 132 -3.31 7.90 4.30
CA SER A 132 -2.05 8.64 4.28
C SER A 132 -0.87 7.74 3.96
N VAL A 133 0.05 8.21 3.12
CA VAL A 133 1.35 7.56 2.92
C VAL A 133 2.25 7.75 4.14
N LEU A 134 2.25 8.95 4.72
CA LEU A 134 2.99 9.27 5.94
C LEU A 134 2.19 8.86 7.18
N ALA A 135 2.87 8.59 8.29
CA ALA A 135 2.22 8.31 9.57
C ALA A 135 1.43 9.54 10.06
N GLN A 136 0.11 9.52 9.84
CA GLN A 136 -0.82 10.58 10.18
C GLN A 136 -2.06 10.02 10.88
N ALA A 137 -2.50 10.67 11.95
CA ALA A 137 -3.75 10.33 12.61
C ALA A 137 -4.90 11.19 12.05
N ARG A 138 -5.99 10.55 11.63
CA ARG A 138 -7.27 11.20 11.30
C ARG A 138 -8.38 10.62 12.17
N GLU A 139 -8.77 9.39 11.87
CA GLU A 139 -9.79 8.62 12.59
C GLU A 139 -9.38 7.14 12.62
N VAL A 140 -9.88 6.41 13.62
CA VAL A 140 -9.68 4.97 13.70
C VAL A 140 -10.70 4.29 12.77
N VAL A 141 -10.21 3.42 11.90
CA VAL A 141 -11.03 2.59 11.01
C VAL A 141 -10.95 1.16 11.50
N GLU A 142 -12.11 0.57 11.84
CA GLU A 142 -12.20 -0.77 12.43
C GLU A 142 -13.08 -1.74 11.62
N HIS A 143 -13.55 -1.32 10.43
CA HIS A 143 -14.44 -2.09 9.57
C HIS A 143 -13.73 -2.56 8.29
N GLY A 144 -14.40 -3.41 7.50
CA GLY A 144 -13.76 -4.04 6.35
C GLY A 144 -12.61 -4.94 6.79
N PRO A 145 -11.44 -4.91 6.14
CA PRO A 145 -10.33 -5.76 6.52
C PRO A 145 -9.68 -5.37 7.85
N TYR A 146 -9.93 -4.14 8.32
CA TYR A 146 -9.43 -3.62 9.59
C TYR A 146 -10.04 -4.33 10.81
N ARG A 147 -11.11 -5.11 10.66
CA ARG A 147 -11.66 -5.91 11.76
C ARG A 147 -10.80 -7.13 12.11
N TRP A 148 -9.89 -7.54 11.21
CA TRP A 148 -9.05 -8.73 11.40
C TRP A 148 -7.61 -8.37 11.73
N VAL A 149 -7.06 -7.36 11.03
CA VAL A 149 -5.70 -6.89 11.23
C VAL A 149 -5.65 -5.36 11.16
N ARG A 150 -4.74 -4.71 11.89
CA ARG A 150 -4.64 -3.24 11.98
C ARG A 150 -4.00 -2.59 10.75
N HIS A 151 -3.20 -3.34 10.00
CA HIS A 151 -2.46 -2.86 8.83
C HIS A 151 -2.71 -3.72 7.58
N PRO A 152 -3.98 -3.95 7.18
CA PRO A 152 -4.31 -4.85 6.08
C PRO A 152 -3.78 -4.34 4.73
N LEU A 153 -3.71 -3.01 4.54
CA LEU A 153 -3.10 -2.41 3.34
C LEU A 153 -1.65 -2.87 3.16
N TYR A 154 -0.85 -2.82 4.23
CA TYR A 154 0.55 -3.23 4.19
C TYR A 154 0.70 -4.72 3.94
N THR A 155 -0.18 -5.55 4.52
CA THR A 155 -0.23 -6.99 4.20
C THR A 155 -0.51 -7.23 2.72
N GLY A 156 -1.48 -6.50 2.13
CA GLY A 156 -1.78 -6.58 0.70
C GLY A 156 -0.60 -6.19 -0.18
N GLU A 157 0.07 -5.08 0.14
CA GLU A 157 1.27 -4.61 -0.57
C GLU A 157 2.45 -5.59 -0.46
N ILE A 158 2.64 -6.24 0.70
CA ILE A 158 3.67 -7.28 0.88
C ILE A 158 3.38 -8.49 -0.01
N VAL A 159 2.14 -8.97 -0.02
CA VAL A 159 1.72 -10.16 -0.79
C VAL A 159 1.80 -9.88 -2.30
N SER A 160 1.32 -8.73 -2.76
CA SER A 160 1.38 -8.37 -4.18
C SER A 160 2.84 -8.19 -4.65
N SER A 161 3.68 -7.56 -3.82
CA SER A 161 5.11 -7.40 -4.11
C SER A 161 5.89 -8.71 -4.11
N LEU A 162 5.44 -9.74 -3.38
CA LEU A 162 6.02 -11.08 -3.48
C LEU A 162 5.77 -11.67 -4.87
N GLY A 163 4.59 -11.45 -5.44
CA GLY A 163 4.29 -11.80 -6.83
C GLY A 163 5.22 -11.10 -7.82
N LEU A 164 5.51 -9.81 -7.60
CA LEU A 164 6.48 -9.06 -8.41
C LEU A 164 7.91 -9.62 -8.26
N ALA A 165 8.33 -9.97 -7.05
CA ALA A 165 9.65 -10.56 -6.80
C ALA A 165 9.80 -11.92 -7.51
N ILE A 166 8.78 -12.77 -7.45
CA ILE A 166 8.75 -14.07 -8.16
C ILE A 166 8.78 -13.86 -9.68
N THR A 167 8.08 -12.84 -10.18
CA THR A 167 8.10 -12.47 -11.61
C THR A 167 9.48 -12.01 -12.06
N ALA A 168 10.20 -11.25 -11.23
CA ALA A 168 11.57 -10.82 -11.53
C ALA A 168 12.56 -11.99 -11.49
N GLY A 169 12.31 -12.99 -10.64
CA GLY A 169 13.02 -14.27 -10.64
C GLY A 169 14.47 -14.22 -10.13
N THR A 170 14.91 -13.10 -9.55
CA THR A 170 16.29 -12.90 -9.06
C THR A 170 16.40 -12.93 -7.55
N THR A 171 17.56 -13.37 -7.04
CA THR A 171 17.90 -13.25 -5.61
C THR A 171 17.84 -11.80 -5.14
N THR A 172 18.27 -10.85 -5.98
CA THR A 172 18.18 -9.41 -5.71
C THR A 172 16.73 -8.96 -5.52
N ALA A 173 15.79 -9.41 -6.35
CA ALA A 173 14.37 -9.10 -6.18
C ALA A 173 13.83 -9.64 -4.85
N PHE A 174 14.20 -10.87 -4.46
CA PHE A 174 13.82 -11.39 -3.14
C PHE A 174 14.41 -10.58 -1.98
N ALA A 175 15.68 -10.15 -2.07
CA ALA A 175 16.29 -9.29 -1.05
C ALA A 175 15.59 -7.92 -0.94
N VAL A 176 15.21 -7.33 -2.08
CA VAL A 176 14.41 -6.09 -2.13
C VAL A 176 13.03 -6.30 -1.51
N TRP A 177 12.39 -7.45 -1.74
CA TRP A 177 11.13 -7.79 -1.10
C TRP A 177 11.25 -7.95 0.43
N ILE A 178 12.30 -8.61 0.93
CA ILE A 178 12.55 -8.68 2.39
C ILE A 178 12.73 -7.28 2.98
N THR A 179 13.44 -6.41 2.27
CA THR A 179 13.63 -5.01 2.66
C THR A 179 12.28 -4.27 2.73
N LEU A 180 11.40 -4.49 1.75
CA LEU A 180 10.03 -3.96 1.77
C LEU A 180 9.27 -4.43 3.02
N VAL A 181 9.31 -5.73 3.34
CA VAL A 181 8.63 -6.27 4.54
C VAL A 181 9.11 -5.56 5.80
N ALA A 182 10.43 -5.40 5.97
CA ALA A 182 10.99 -4.69 7.12
C ALA A 182 10.53 -3.22 7.19
N LEU A 183 10.51 -2.52 6.06
CA LEU A 183 10.03 -1.13 5.99
C LEU A 183 8.54 -1.03 6.32
N GLN A 184 7.71 -1.95 5.82
CA GLN A 184 6.27 -1.98 6.11
C GLN A 184 5.99 -2.21 7.60
N VAL A 185 6.75 -3.11 8.24
CA VAL A 185 6.67 -3.32 9.69
C VAL A 185 7.09 -2.06 10.46
N TYR A 186 8.15 -1.39 10.02
CA TYR A 186 8.59 -0.13 10.64
C TYR A 186 7.58 1.00 10.47
N ARG A 187 6.97 1.11 9.28
CA ARG A 187 5.88 2.06 8.98
C ARG A 187 4.67 1.80 9.88
N ALA A 188 4.23 0.55 9.97
CA ALA A 188 3.14 0.14 10.85
C ALA A 188 3.38 0.61 12.28
N ARG A 189 4.55 0.31 12.86
CA ARG A 189 4.90 0.73 14.23
C ARG A 189 4.93 2.25 14.41
N SER A 190 5.49 2.96 13.44
CA SER A 190 5.53 4.42 13.44
C SER A 190 4.12 5.02 13.40
N GLU A 191 3.23 4.41 12.62
CA GLU A 191 1.83 4.79 12.52
C GLU A 191 1.08 4.50 13.82
N GLU A 192 1.23 3.32 14.43
CA GLU A 192 0.61 3.00 15.72
C GLU A 192 1.04 3.99 16.82
N HIS A 193 2.30 4.42 16.82
CA HIS A 193 2.79 5.40 17.79
C HIS A 193 2.09 6.76 17.63
N VAL A 194 1.88 7.22 16.39
CA VAL A 194 1.12 8.46 16.14
C VAL A 194 -0.36 8.28 16.49
N LEU A 195 -0.96 7.14 16.15
CA LEU A 195 -2.36 6.86 16.43
C LEU A 195 -2.63 6.76 17.94
N LEU A 196 -1.78 6.07 18.71
CA LEU A 196 -1.88 6.00 20.18
C LEU A 196 -1.75 7.39 20.84
N GLY A 197 -0.87 8.24 20.32
CA GLY A 197 -0.67 9.59 20.86
C GLY A 197 -1.79 10.58 20.53
N ALA A 198 -2.56 10.33 19.47
CA ALA A 198 -3.54 11.29 18.95
C ALA A 198 -5.00 10.83 19.06
N LEU A 199 -5.27 9.52 19.13
CA LEU A 199 -6.60 8.94 19.08
C LEU A 199 -6.83 8.04 20.31
N PRO A 200 -7.61 8.50 21.32
CA PRO A 200 -7.87 7.72 22.53
C PRO A 200 -8.50 6.34 22.29
N THR A 201 -9.33 6.21 21.25
CA THR A 201 -10.01 4.96 20.89
C THR A 201 -9.07 3.90 20.32
N TYR A 202 -7.89 4.29 19.82
CA TYR A 202 -6.96 3.37 19.17
C TYR A 202 -6.37 2.33 20.14
N ALA A 203 -6.21 2.68 21.42
CA ALA A 203 -5.72 1.75 22.43
C ALA A 203 -6.65 0.52 22.59
N ALA A 204 -7.96 0.75 22.65
CA ALA A 204 -8.95 -0.33 22.73
C ALA A 204 -9.02 -1.17 21.45
N TYR A 205 -8.81 -0.54 20.28
CA TYR A 205 -8.71 -1.26 19.01
C TYR A 205 -7.49 -2.19 18.96
N ARG A 206 -6.35 -1.71 19.47
CA ARG A 206 -5.07 -2.42 19.47
C ARG A 206 -5.08 -3.71 20.29
N THR A 207 -5.83 -3.75 21.40
CA THR A 207 -5.89 -4.94 22.27
C THR A 207 -6.68 -6.11 21.68
N ARG A 208 -7.60 -5.84 20.74
CA ARG A 208 -8.53 -6.85 20.20
C ARG A 208 -8.22 -7.30 18.77
N THR A 209 -7.26 -6.68 18.10
CA THR A 209 -6.98 -6.91 16.67
C THR A 209 -5.50 -7.06 16.46
N ALA A 210 -5.01 -8.07 15.73
CA ALA A 210 -3.57 -8.23 15.42
C ALA A 210 -3.07 -7.17 14.42
N ALA A 211 -1.77 -6.97 14.24
CA ALA A 211 -1.22 -5.93 13.37
C ALA A 211 -1.24 -6.31 11.88
N LEU A 212 -0.54 -7.38 11.48
CA LEU A 212 -0.30 -7.74 10.08
C LEU A 212 -0.92 -9.10 9.73
N LEU A 213 -0.68 -10.10 10.58
CA LEU A 213 -1.30 -11.41 10.54
C LEU A 213 -1.65 -11.85 11.97
N PRO A 214 -2.63 -12.74 12.17
CA PRO A 214 -2.85 -13.35 13.47
C PRO A 214 -1.55 -13.98 14.01
N GLY A 215 -1.07 -13.50 15.16
CA GLY A 215 0.20 -13.94 15.77
C GLY A 215 1.47 -13.23 15.27
N VAL A 216 1.36 -12.34 14.28
CA VAL A 216 2.46 -11.49 13.80
C VAL A 216 2.10 -10.02 14.05
N PHE A 217 2.51 -9.58 15.24
CA PHE A 217 2.37 -8.24 15.82
C PHE A 217 0.93 -7.82 16.17
#